data_AF-A0A414Q2P9-F1
#
_entry.id   AF-A0A414Q2P9-F1
#
_cell.length_a   1.000
_cell.length_b   1.000
_cell.length_c   1.000
_cell.angle_alpha   90.00
_cell.angle_beta   90.00
_cell.angle_gamma   90.00
#
_symmetry.space_group_name_H-M   'P 1'
#
loop_
_entity.id
_entity.type
_entity.pdbx_description
1 polymer ?
#
loop_
_entity_poly.entity_id
_entity_poly.type
_entity_poly.pdbx_seq_one_letter_code
_entity_poly.pdbx_strand_id
1 'polypeptide(L)'
;MNSQLKSLILMGFLGLGVIGLYNYINRDEKVEIKIINSNNYSSTLSEKEREKLDGITSASVVPASYVSKYIPHGFTNSNKKKALFIVGDNRDNSILFDMVYTSMKYLEENGIEVEIRDLYKMNFNPVLHPDEFYSQKDGIGATPEDVIIEQNFITKADYIIFAYPNWHDSATSIVKGYQERVFGKKFAYIDTPNGPRGILNGKGIFTIMNCGYLGGGRGFIGDGIGIEDEKWDNYMKAYKVFDDDLANWWGMKNLGRFVNDRYPKLSNENYQKELDKLREDLKKYLTKIFFN
;
A
#
# COMPACT_ATOMS: atom_id res chain seq x y z
N MET A 1 37.86 25.12 50.23
CA MET A 1 38.40 24.50 48.99
C MET A 1 39.14 25.58 48.21
N ASN A 2 40.46 25.45 48.06
CA ASN A 2 41.35 26.49 47.51
C ASN A 2 40.98 26.82 46.04
N SER A 3 41.11 28.08 45.61
CA SER A 3 40.67 28.55 44.28
C SER A 3 41.39 27.81 43.14
N GLN A 4 42.63 27.38 43.37
CA GLN A 4 43.40 26.55 42.45
C GLN A 4 42.77 25.17 42.22
N LEU A 5 42.16 24.57 43.25
CA LEU A 5 41.52 23.25 43.13
C LEU A 5 40.20 23.34 42.34
N LYS A 6 39.45 24.45 42.46
CA LYS A 6 38.25 24.71 41.63
C LYS A 6 38.61 24.94 40.16
N SER A 7 39.71 25.64 39.89
CA SER A 7 40.19 25.86 38.52
C SER A 7 40.66 24.57 37.86
N LEU A 8 41.37 23.70 38.59
CA LEU A 8 41.80 22.39 38.10
C LEU A 8 40.61 21.48 37.73
N ILE A 9 39.58 21.46 38.59
CA ILE A 9 38.36 20.66 38.35
C ILE A 9 37.61 21.19 37.12
N LEU A 10 37.48 22.52 36.98
CA LEU A 10 36.79 23.14 35.84
C LEU A 10 37.53 22.89 34.52
N MET A 11 38.87 22.97 34.52
CA MET A 11 39.70 22.60 33.35
C MET A 11 39.60 21.11 33.00
N GLY A 12 39.49 20.23 33.99
CA GLY A 12 39.25 18.80 33.77
C GLY A 12 37.90 18.50 33.09
N PHE A 13 36.82 19.18 33.51
CA PHE A 13 35.51 19.04 32.87
C PHE A 13 35.47 19.61 31.45
N LEU A 14 36.12 20.76 31.21
CA LEU A 14 36.28 21.34 29.87
C LEU A 14 37.10 20.42 28.95
N GLY A 15 38.19 19.83 29.45
CA GLY A 15 39.01 18.89 28.69
C GLY A 15 38.26 17.61 28.30
N LEU A 16 37.50 17.02 29.22
CA LEU A 16 36.65 15.85 28.93
C LEU A 16 35.51 16.19 27.96
N GLY A 17 34.91 17.39 28.08
CA GLY A 17 33.89 17.87 27.15
C GLY A 17 34.44 18.07 25.73
N VAL A 18 35.65 18.62 25.59
CA VAL A 18 36.31 18.82 24.29
C VAL A 18 36.74 17.49 23.66
N ILE A 19 37.24 16.53 24.46
CA ILE A 19 37.57 15.18 23.97
C ILE A 19 36.30 14.42 23.57
N GLY A 20 35.23 14.51 24.36
CA GLY A 20 33.93 13.93 24.04
C GLY A 20 33.33 14.51 22.76
N LEU A 21 33.42 15.83 22.57
CA LEU A 21 32.98 16.51 21.36
C LEU A 21 33.86 16.19 20.15
N TYR A 22 35.18 16.11 20.32
CA TYR A 22 36.11 15.68 19.28
C TYR A 22 35.85 14.23 18.84
N ASN A 23 35.57 13.33 19.77
CA ASN A 23 35.22 11.93 19.46
C ASN A 23 33.82 11.79 18.86
N TYR A 24 32.89 12.69 19.18
CA TYR A 24 31.56 12.75 18.56
C TYR A 24 31.62 13.30 17.14
N ILE A 25 32.39 14.36 16.91
CA ILE A 25 32.59 14.99 15.58
C ILE A 25 33.45 14.10 14.67
N ASN A 26 34.48 13.44 15.21
CA ASN A 26 35.36 12.53 14.47
C ASN A 26 34.97 11.06 14.66
N ARG A 27 33.71 10.79 15.00
CA ARG A 27 33.19 9.44 14.92
C ARG A 27 33.16 9.11 13.44
N ASP A 28 34.12 8.30 12.99
CA ASP A 28 34.00 7.59 11.72
C ASP A 28 32.81 6.64 11.86
N GLU A 29 31.60 7.16 11.75
CA GLU A 29 30.45 6.35 11.35
C GLU A 29 30.85 5.81 9.99
N LYS A 30 31.34 4.56 9.98
CA LYS A 30 31.45 3.77 8.77
C LYS A 30 30.04 3.62 8.23
N VAL A 31 29.57 4.64 7.50
CA VAL A 31 28.35 4.57 6.72
C VAL A 31 28.66 3.53 5.66
N GLU A 32 28.14 2.33 5.85
CA GLU A 32 28.21 1.29 4.84
C GLU A 32 27.38 1.77 3.65
N ILE A 33 28.04 2.32 2.63
CA ILE A 33 27.37 2.74 1.40
C ILE A 33 27.00 1.47 0.63
N LYS A 34 25.79 0.98 0.86
CA LYS A 34 25.19 -0.06 0.02
C LYS A 34 24.64 0.60 -1.24
N ILE A 35 25.23 0.27 -2.39
CA ILE A 35 24.66 0.66 -3.68
C ILE A 35 23.39 -0.16 -3.88
N ILE A 36 22.25 0.53 -3.94
CA ILE A 36 20.94 -0.07 -4.23
C ILE A 36 20.65 0.18 -5.70
N ASN A 37 20.37 -0.88 -6.46
CA ASN A 37 19.83 -0.74 -7.80
C ASN A 37 18.34 -0.39 -7.68
N SER A 38 17.96 0.85 -7.98
CA SER A 38 16.58 1.35 -7.89
C SER A 38 15.59 0.61 -8.79
N ASN A 39 16.08 -0.15 -9.77
CA ASN A 39 15.28 -0.93 -10.71
C ASN A 39 15.17 -2.41 -10.32
N ASN A 40 15.81 -2.81 -9.21
CA ASN A 40 15.67 -4.14 -8.63
C ASN A 40 15.13 -4.01 -7.21
N TYR A 41 13.89 -4.42 -6.99
CA TYR A 41 13.24 -4.29 -5.69
C TYR A 41 13.61 -5.39 -4.69
N SER A 42 14.64 -6.19 -4.97
CA SER A 42 15.20 -7.12 -3.99
C SER A 42 15.85 -6.37 -2.83
N SER A 43 15.48 -6.75 -1.60
CA SER A 43 16.13 -6.23 -0.40
C SER A 43 17.55 -6.78 -0.25
N THR A 44 18.49 -5.94 0.19
CA THR A 44 19.85 -6.34 0.56
C THR A 44 19.94 -6.99 1.96
N LEU A 45 18.83 -7.00 2.70
CA LEU A 45 18.71 -7.68 3.99
C LEU A 45 18.32 -9.14 3.77
N SER A 46 18.70 -10.03 4.67
CA SER A 46 18.16 -11.40 4.74
C SER A 46 16.72 -11.41 5.27
N GLU A 47 15.98 -12.50 5.03
CA GLU A 47 14.63 -12.70 5.59
C GLU A 47 14.63 -12.55 7.12
N LYS A 48 15.59 -13.20 7.80
CA LYS A 48 15.73 -13.16 9.26
C LYS A 48 16.02 -11.75 9.80
N GLU A 49 16.72 -10.91 9.04
CA GLU A 49 16.94 -9.51 9.41
C GLU A 49 15.64 -8.71 9.26
N ARG A 50 14.89 -8.91 8.18
CA ARG A 50 13.59 -8.25 7.97
C ARG A 50 12.55 -8.65 9.00
N GLU A 51 12.53 -9.91 9.43
CA GLU A 51 11.63 -10.40 10.50
C GLU A 51 11.85 -9.70 11.84
N LYS A 52 13.08 -9.26 12.12
CA LYS A 52 13.43 -8.53 13.35
C LYS A 52 13.11 -7.04 13.27
N LEU A 53 12.96 -6.50 12.06
CA LEU A 53 12.58 -5.12 11.81
C LEU A 53 11.06 -4.99 11.96
N ASP A 54 10.55 -5.27 13.16
CA ASP A 54 9.18 -4.94 13.50
C ASP A 54 9.09 -3.48 13.96
N GLY A 55 8.18 -2.73 13.35
CA GLY A 55 8.08 -1.29 13.44
C GLY A 55 6.64 -0.89 13.69
N ILE A 56 6.43 -0.18 14.79
CA ILE A 56 5.15 0.24 15.41
C ILE A 56 4.42 1.30 14.52
N THR A 57 4.18 1.03 13.23
CA THR A 57 3.57 1.97 12.26
C THR A 57 2.73 1.24 11.20
N SER A 58 2.25 1.95 10.17
CA SER A 58 1.63 1.36 8.95
C SER A 58 2.50 0.31 8.27
N ALA A 59 3.79 0.26 8.64
CA ALA A 59 4.74 -0.76 8.26
C ALA A 59 4.73 -2.02 9.16
N SER A 60 3.69 -2.28 9.95
CA SER A 60 3.64 -3.46 10.82
C SER A 60 3.68 -4.78 10.04
N VAL A 61 4.40 -5.76 10.58
CA VAL A 61 4.50 -7.12 10.03
C VAL A 61 3.67 -8.12 10.84
N VAL A 62 3.18 -9.15 10.16
CA VAL A 62 2.56 -10.33 10.76
C VAL A 62 3.66 -11.36 11.01
N PRO A 63 3.87 -11.84 12.25
CA PRO A 63 4.83 -12.88 12.53
C PRO A 63 4.56 -14.12 11.71
N ALA A 64 5.63 -14.83 11.31
CA ALA A 64 5.55 -16.00 10.46
C ALA A 64 4.54 -17.06 10.97
N SER A 65 4.39 -17.23 12.28
CA SER A 65 3.43 -18.15 12.90
C SER A 65 1.95 -17.80 12.65
N TYR A 66 1.67 -16.55 12.28
CA TYR A 66 0.32 -16.00 12.09
C TYR A 66 -0.02 -15.70 10.63
N VAL A 67 0.97 -15.73 9.73
CA VAL A 67 0.79 -15.47 8.30
C VAL A 67 -0.09 -16.56 7.70
N SER A 68 -1.24 -16.18 7.15
CA SER A 68 -2.12 -17.08 6.41
C SER A 68 -1.99 -16.80 4.90
N LYS A 69 -0.84 -17.13 4.33
CA LYS A 69 -0.56 -16.89 2.90
C LYS A 69 -1.57 -17.61 2.01
N TYR A 70 -2.01 -16.92 0.97
CA TYR A 70 -2.94 -17.46 -0.02
C TYR A 70 -2.47 -17.12 -1.43
N ILE A 71 -2.54 -18.10 -2.34
CA ILE A 71 -2.22 -17.93 -3.75
C ILE A 71 -3.54 -18.17 -4.51
N PRO A 72 -4.08 -17.16 -5.21
CA PRO A 72 -5.34 -17.33 -5.92
C PRO A 72 -5.15 -18.23 -7.14
N HIS A 73 -6.25 -18.84 -7.63
CA HIS A 73 -6.20 -19.77 -8.76
C HIS A 73 -5.99 -19.08 -10.13
N GLY A 74 -6.17 -17.76 -10.19
CA GLY A 74 -6.05 -16.96 -11.41
C GLY A 74 -7.35 -16.91 -12.20
N PHE A 75 -7.37 -16.03 -13.20
CA PHE A 75 -8.53 -15.92 -14.10
C PHE A 75 -8.63 -17.10 -15.07
N THR A 76 -9.87 -17.57 -15.29
CA THR A 76 -10.21 -18.57 -16.30
C THR A 76 -11.09 -17.98 -17.41
N ASN A 77 -11.48 -18.81 -18.37
CA ASN A 77 -12.45 -18.45 -19.42
C ASN A 77 -13.91 -18.58 -18.97
N SER A 78 -14.17 -18.80 -17.68
CA SER A 78 -15.53 -18.89 -17.15
C SER A 78 -16.25 -17.52 -17.18
N ASN A 79 -17.57 -17.56 -17.01
CA ASN A 79 -18.41 -16.36 -16.87
C ASN A 79 -18.48 -15.83 -15.41
N LYS A 80 -17.71 -16.41 -14.48
CA LYS A 80 -17.65 -15.91 -13.11
C LYS A 80 -17.11 -14.49 -13.08
N LYS A 81 -17.56 -13.74 -12.08
CA LYS A 81 -17.03 -12.41 -11.76
C LYS A 81 -15.54 -12.52 -11.43
N LYS A 82 -14.76 -11.52 -11.84
CA LYS A 82 -13.30 -11.51 -11.74
C LYS A 82 -12.81 -10.31 -10.95
N ALA A 83 -12.00 -10.53 -9.91
CA ALA A 83 -11.36 -9.48 -9.13
C ALA A 83 -9.84 -9.47 -9.35
N LEU A 84 -9.31 -8.34 -9.82
CA LEU A 84 -7.87 -8.12 -10.01
C LEU A 84 -7.33 -7.33 -8.83
N PHE A 85 -6.42 -7.91 -8.06
CA PHE A 85 -5.69 -7.23 -7.00
C PHE A 85 -4.42 -6.60 -7.57
N ILE A 86 -4.21 -5.31 -7.33
CA ILE A 86 -2.99 -4.58 -7.67
C ILE A 86 -2.36 -4.14 -6.35
N VAL A 87 -1.26 -4.79 -5.98
CA VAL A 87 -0.69 -4.71 -4.63
C VAL A 87 0.65 -4.01 -4.65
N GLY A 88 0.81 -2.97 -3.84
CA GLY A 88 2.03 -2.17 -3.75
C GLY A 88 2.58 -2.06 -2.33
N ASP A 89 3.04 -3.18 -1.79
CA ASP A 89 3.79 -3.26 -0.53
C ASP A 89 5.03 -4.16 -0.72
N ASN A 90 6.13 -3.78 -0.09
CA ASN A 90 7.43 -4.45 -0.24
C ASN A 90 7.49 -5.79 0.50
N ARG A 91 6.55 -6.06 1.40
CA ARG A 91 6.61 -7.18 2.34
C ARG A 91 5.36 -8.02 2.24
N ASP A 92 5.51 -9.26 1.79
CA ASP A 92 4.43 -10.22 1.65
C ASP A 92 3.92 -10.80 2.98
N ASN A 93 4.44 -10.30 4.11
CA ASN A 93 4.03 -10.58 5.47
C ASN A 93 3.57 -9.32 6.23
N SER A 94 3.19 -8.22 5.55
CA SER A 94 2.63 -7.04 6.22
C SER A 94 1.16 -7.25 6.64
N ILE A 95 0.64 -6.37 7.51
CA ILE A 95 -0.80 -6.32 7.82
C ILE A 95 -1.65 -6.09 6.56
N LEU A 96 -1.15 -5.28 5.60
CA LEU A 96 -1.82 -5.11 4.31
C LEU A 96 -1.90 -6.44 3.57
N PHE A 97 -0.79 -7.19 3.47
CA PHE A 97 -0.79 -8.48 2.80
C PHE A 97 -1.66 -9.51 3.50
N ASP A 98 -1.77 -9.48 4.83
CA ASP A 98 -2.74 -10.32 5.55
C ASP A 98 -4.18 -10.03 5.13
N MET A 99 -4.54 -8.74 5.01
CA MET A 99 -5.84 -8.32 4.47
C MET A 99 -6.02 -8.75 3.01
N VAL A 100 -4.97 -8.65 2.18
CA VAL A 100 -4.99 -9.12 0.79
C VAL A 100 -5.22 -10.63 0.71
N TYR A 101 -4.45 -11.46 1.42
CA TYR A 101 -4.64 -12.91 1.45
C TYR A 101 -6.02 -13.30 1.95
N THR A 102 -6.50 -12.64 3.00
CA THR A 102 -7.85 -12.85 3.54
C THR A 102 -8.91 -12.52 2.49
N SER A 103 -8.75 -11.41 1.77
CA SER A 103 -9.69 -10.97 0.75
C SER A 103 -9.71 -11.90 -0.46
N MET A 104 -8.54 -12.26 -1.00
CA MET A 104 -8.43 -13.15 -2.15
C MET A 104 -9.08 -14.50 -1.85
N LYS A 105 -8.72 -15.11 -0.71
CA LYS A 105 -9.31 -16.38 -0.26
C LYS A 105 -10.82 -16.28 -0.13
N TYR A 106 -11.30 -15.23 0.53
CA TYR A 106 -12.73 -15.04 0.77
C TYR A 106 -13.52 -14.86 -0.54
N LEU A 107 -12.99 -14.09 -1.50
CA LEU A 107 -13.64 -13.88 -2.80
C LEU A 107 -13.69 -15.19 -3.61
N GLU A 108 -12.62 -15.98 -3.64
CA GLU A 108 -12.61 -17.28 -4.34
C GLU A 108 -13.56 -18.30 -3.72
N GLU A 109 -13.60 -18.38 -2.38
CA GLU A 109 -14.56 -19.22 -1.64
C GLU A 109 -16.02 -18.86 -1.92
N ASN A 110 -16.28 -17.62 -2.35
CA ASN A 110 -17.61 -17.11 -2.69
C ASN A 110 -17.82 -16.94 -4.21
N GLY A 111 -17.02 -17.63 -5.04
CA GLY A 111 -17.28 -17.79 -6.47
C GLY A 111 -16.78 -16.67 -7.39
N ILE A 112 -15.97 -15.74 -6.88
CA ILE A 112 -15.26 -14.73 -7.68
C ILE A 112 -13.87 -15.26 -8.02
N GLU A 113 -13.47 -15.25 -9.28
CA GLU A 113 -12.10 -15.59 -9.66
C GLU A 113 -11.17 -14.44 -9.31
N VAL A 114 -9.97 -14.77 -8.83
CA VAL A 114 -9.02 -13.76 -8.35
C VAL A 114 -7.69 -13.88 -9.08
N GLU A 115 -7.11 -12.75 -9.43
CA GLU A 115 -5.76 -12.62 -9.97
C GLU A 115 -5.01 -11.54 -9.19
N ILE A 116 -3.71 -11.71 -8.99
CA ILE A 116 -2.87 -10.77 -8.23
C ILE A 116 -1.72 -10.24 -9.09
N ARG A 117 -1.58 -8.91 -9.10
CA ARG A 117 -0.44 -8.16 -9.62
C ARG A 117 0.33 -7.58 -8.43
N ASP A 118 1.23 -8.37 -7.88
CA ASP A 118 2.17 -7.93 -6.85
C ASP A 118 3.28 -7.14 -7.53
N LEU A 119 3.17 -5.82 -7.49
CA LEU A 119 3.99 -4.91 -8.30
C LEU A 119 5.47 -4.99 -7.93
N TYR A 120 5.79 -5.22 -6.65
CA TYR A 120 7.17 -5.37 -6.20
C TYR A 120 7.74 -6.72 -6.64
N LYS A 121 6.98 -7.82 -6.49
CA LYS A 121 7.42 -9.15 -6.93
C LYS A 121 7.57 -9.23 -8.45
N MET A 122 6.76 -8.49 -9.19
CA MET A 122 6.84 -8.38 -10.65
C MET A 122 7.99 -7.48 -11.13
N ASN A 123 8.66 -6.74 -10.23
CA ASN A 123 9.58 -5.66 -10.59
C ASN A 123 8.94 -4.65 -11.58
N PHE A 124 7.68 -4.27 -11.34
CA PHE A 124 6.97 -3.33 -12.20
C PHE A 124 7.67 -1.96 -12.17
N ASN A 125 8.06 -1.43 -13.32
CA ASN A 125 8.65 -0.10 -13.40
C ASN A 125 7.53 0.97 -13.30
N PRO A 126 7.46 1.79 -12.25
CA PRO A 126 6.40 2.77 -12.10
C PRO A 126 6.66 4.07 -12.86
N VAL A 127 7.85 4.24 -13.44
CA VAL A 127 8.23 5.49 -14.08
C VAL A 127 7.65 5.57 -15.48
N LEU A 128 6.84 6.61 -15.72
CA LEU A 128 6.34 6.94 -17.05
C LEU A 128 7.50 7.41 -17.95
N HIS A 129 7.88 6.60 -18.93
CA HIS A 129 8.97 6.93 -19.85
C HIS A 129 8.55 8.03 -20.84
N PRO A 130 9.44 8.95 -21.28
CA PRO A 130 9.11 9.97 -22.27
C PRO A 130 8.47 9.44 -23.56
N ASP A 131 8.94 8.29 -24.06
CA ASP A 131 8.35 7.65 -25.26
C ASP A 131 6.95 7.08 -24.99
N GLU A 132 6.67 6.70 -23.75
CA GLU A 132 5.35 6.22 -23.32
C GLU A 132 4.37 7.38 -23.05
N PHE A 133 4.89 8.55 -22.63
CA PHE A 133 4.08 9.71 -22.24
C PHE A 133 3.03 10.10 -23.28
N TYR A 134 3.39 10.16 -24.57
CA TYR A 134 2.44 10.51 -25.64
C TYR A 134 1.38 9.44 -25.86
N SER A 135 1.71 8.16 -25.65
CA SER A 135 0.74 7.07 -25.73
C SER A 135 -0.26 7.18 -24.57
N GLN A 136 0.20 7.51 -23.37
CA GLN A 136 -0.64 7.64 -22.17
C GLN A 136 -1.50 8.89 -22.19
N LYS A 137 -0.91 10.04 -22.51
CA LYS A 137 -1.58 11.35 -22.48
C LYS A 137 -2.43 11.60 -23.70
N ASP A 138 -1.91 11.30 -24.89
CA ASP A 138 -2.52 11.71 -26.17
C ASP A 138 -3.12 10.51 -26.93
N GLY A 139 -2.82 9.28 -26.51
CA GLY A 139 -3.19 8.07 -27.24
C GLY A 139 -2.42 7.93 -28.55
N ILE A 140 -1.24 8.54 -28.65
CA ILE A 140 -0.41 8.57 -29.85
C ILE A 140 0.89 7.79 -29.58
N GLY A 141 1.23 6.86 -30.46
CA GLY A 141 2.41 6.00 -30.31
C GLY A 141 2.06 4.60 -29.81
N ALA A 142 3.09 3.78 -29.60
CA ALA A 142 2.94 2.40 -29.15
C ALA A 142 2.78 2.35 -27.63
N THR A 143 1.87 1.52 -27.15
CA THR A 143 1.79 1.15 -25.73
C THR A 143 2.86 0.11 -25.43
N PRO A 144 3.66 0.26 -24.36
CA PRO A 144 4.65 -0.73 -23.95
C PRO A 144 4.06 -2.13 -23.71
N GLU A 145 4.86 -3.17 -23.94
CA GLU A 145 4.42 -4.57 -23.81
C GLU A 145 3.96 -4.92 -22.39
N ASP A 146 4.70 -4.47 -21.38
CA ASP A 146 4.35 -4.67 -19.98
C ASP A 146 3.00 -4.03 -19.66
N VAL A 147 2.73 -2.82 -20.17
CA VAL A 147 1.43 -2.15 -20.02
C VAL A 147 0.30 -2.91 -20.72
N ILE A 148 0.51 -3.44 -21.93
CA ILE A 148 -0.50 -4.22 -22.66
C ILE A 148 -0.91 -5.46 -21.87
N ILE A 149 0.04 -6.14 -21.23
CA ILE A 149 -0.24 -7.30 -20.37
C ILE A 149 -1.19 -6.90 -19.23
N GLU A 150 -0.90 -5.80 -18.55
CA GLU A 150 -1.74 -5.29 -17.46
C GLU A 150 -3.12 -4.84 -17.95
N GLN A 151 -3.21 -4.14 -19.09
CA GLN A 151 -4.47 -3.74 -19.71
C GLN A 151 -5.35 -4.95 -20.08
N ASN A 152 -4.75 -6.09 -20.46
CA ASN A 152 -5.49 -7.32 -20.70
C ASN A 152 -6.10 -7.90 -19.41
N PHE A 153 -5.40 -7.83 -18.28
CA PHE A 153 -5.98 -8.22 -16.99
C PHE A 153 -7.13 -7.30 -16.58
N ILE A 154 -6.93 -5.98 -16.73
CA ILE A 154 -7.97 -4.97 -16.44
C ILE A 154 -9.21 -5.19 -17.32
N THR A 155 -9.02 -5.55 -18.60
CA THR A 155 -10.11 -5.85 -19.54
C THR A 155 -10.95 -7.02 -19.06
N LYS A 156 -10.32 -8.08 -18.53
CA LYS A 156 -11.01 -9.28 -18.02
C LYS A 156 -11.69 -9.05 -16.67
N ALA A 157 -11.16 -8.16 -15.83
CA ALA A 157 -11.65 -7.95 -14.47
C ALA A 157 -13.01 -7.22 -14.43
N ASP A 158 -13.90 -7.64 -13.52
CA ASP A 158 -15.10 -6.88 -13.14
C ASP A 158 -14.77 -5.90 -12.00
N TYR A 159 -13.88 -6.31 -11.10
CA TYR A 159 -13.47 -5.55 -9.93
C TYR A 159 -11.97 -5.30 -9.96
N ILE A 160 -11.57 -4.05 -9.78
CA ILE A 160 -10.17 -3.63 -9.69
C ILE A 160 -9.92 -3.21 -8.25
N ILE A 161 -9.10 -3.98 -7.56
CA ILE A 161 -8.83 -3.81 -6.13
C ILE A 161 -7.40 -3.31 -5.98
N PHE A 162 -7.25 -2.03 -5.63
CA PHE A 162 -5.95 -1.50 -5.26
C PHE A 162 -5.67 -1.81 -3.79
N ALA A 163 -4.48 -2.32 -3.49
CA ALA A 163 -4.06 -2.59 -2.11
C ALA A 163 -2.70 -1.95 -1.85
N TYR A 164 -2.64 -0.98 -0.96
CA TYR A 164 -1.40 -0.27 -0.62
C TYR A 164 -1.46 0.31 0.79
N PRO A 165 -0.31 0.49 1.47
CA PRO A 165 -0.28 1.23 2.72
C PRO A 165 -0.43 2.74 2.46
N ASN A 166 -0.98 3.48 3.42
CA ASN A 166 -0.90 4.94 3.41
C ASN A 166 0.51 5.39 3.80
N TRP A 167 1.26 5.88 2.81
CA TRP A 167 2.52 6.63 2.97
C TRP A 167 2.37 7.99 2.28
N HIS A 168 2.22 9.06 3.06
CA HIS A 168 1.93 10.41 2.56
C HIS A 168 0.58 10.56 1.85
N ASP A 169 -0.48 9.96 2.42
CA ASP A 169 -1.89 10.19 2.10
C ASP A 169 -2.31 10.01 0.63
N SER A 170 -1.63 9.10 -0.07
CA SER A 170 -1.92 8.75 -1.46
C SER A 170 -1.53 7.29 -1.76
N ALA A 171 -1.79 6.84 -2.99
CA ALA A 171 -1.27 5.56 -3.46
C ALA A 171 0.27 5.54 -3.36
N THR A 172 0.85 4.40 -2.98
CA THR A 172 2.32 4.26 -3.00
C THR A 172 2.86 4.51 -4.40
N SER A 173 4.10 5.00 -4.50
CA SER A 173 4.69 5.40 -5.79
C SER A 173 4.58 4.31 -6.87
N ILE A 174 4.72 3.04 -6.48
CA ILE A 174 4.59 1.93 -7.42
C ILE A 174 3.15 1.74 -7.93
N VAL A 175 2.15 1.91 -7.06
CA VAL A 175 0.74 1.85 -7.44
C VAL A 175 0.33 3.07 -8.24
N LYS A 176 0.79 4.27 -7.85
CA LYS A 176 0.52 5.50 -8.60
C LYS A 176 1.12 5.43 -10.01
N GLY A 177 2.34 4.93 -10.13
CA GLY A 177 2.97 4.66 -11.43
C GLY A 177 2.20 3.62 -12.25
N TYR A 178 1.71 2.55 -11.64
CA TYR A 178 0.82 1.60 -12.32
C TYR A 178 -0.46 2.27 -12.82
N GLN A 179 -1.09 3.12 -12.01
CA GLN A 179 -2.27 3.88 -12.43
C GLN A 179 -1.94 4.79 -13.62
N GLU A 180 -0.82 5.49 -13.59
CA GLU A 180 -0.39 6.43 -14.64
C GLU A 180 0.02 5.75 -15.94
N ARG A 181 0.64 4.57 -15.87
CA ARG A 181 1.10 3.81 -17.03
C ARG A 181 0.02 2.89 -17.61
N VAL A 182 -0.90 2.35 -16.80
CA VAL A 182 -1.87 1.37 -17.29
C VAL A 182 -3.18 2.02 -17.73
N PHE A 183 -3.65 3.04 -17.02
CA PHE A 183 -4.94 3.68 -17.26
C PHE A 183 -4.84 4.89 -18.20
N GLY A 184 -4.17 4.69 -19.33
CA GLY A 184 -3.94 5.70 -20.36
C GLY A 184 -5.16 6.01 -21.22
N LYS A 185 -5.01 7.07 -22.03
CA LYS A 185 -5.99 7.46 -23.05
C LYS A 185 -6.18 6.35 -24.08
N LYS A 186 -7.37 6.28 -24.67
CA LYS A 186 -7.87 5.21 -25.57
C LYS A 186 -8.01 3.83 -24.93
N PHE A 187 -7.54 3.64 -23.69
CA PHE A 187 -7.82 2.44 -22.90
C PHE A 187 -8.77 2.71 -21.75
N ALA A 188 -8.48 3.69 -20.88
CA ALA A 188 -9.28 4.02 -19.72
C ALA A 188 -10.27 5.17 -19.96
N TYR A 189 -9.88 6.14 -20.80
CA TYR A 189 -10.69 7.31 -21.14
C TYR A 189 -10.41 7.81 -22.56
N ILE A 190 -11.32 8.60 -23.12
CA ILE A 190 -11.20 9.25 -24.44
C ILE A 190 -11.63 10.71 -24.36
N ASP A 191 -11.23 11.51 -25.36
CA ASP A 191 -11.78 12.87 -25.52
C ASP A 191 -13.16 12.81 -26.19
N THR A 192 -14.06 13.69 -25.75
CA THR A 192 -15.35 13.93 -26.40
C THR A 192 -15.59 15.44 -26.50
N PRO A 193 -16.54 15.91 -27.32
CA PRO A 193 -16.92 17.33 -27.36
C PRO A 193 -17.35 17.91 -26.00
N ASN A 194 -17.78 17.06 -25.07
CA ASN A 194 -18.22 17.46 -23.73
C ASN A 194 -17.13 17.27 -22.65
N GLY A 195 -15.88 17.05 -23.08
CA GLY A 195 -14.74 16.75 -22.20
C GLY A 195 -14.37 15.26 -22.16
N PRO A 196 -13.38 14.88 -21.33
CA PRO A 196 -12.94 13.50 -21.19
C PRO A 196 -14.08 12.59 -20.71
N ARG A 197 -14.11 11.37 -21.23
CA ARG A 197 -15.08 10.34 -20.85
C ARG A 197 -14.39 9.00 -20.62
N GLY A 198 -14.64 8.43 -19.45
CA GLY A 198 -14.21 7.07 -19.13
C GLY A 198 -14.89 6.00 -20.00
N ILE A 199 -14.14 4.94 -20.29
CA ILE A 199 -14.59 3.82 -21.14
C ILE A 199 -14.51 2.45 -20.46
N LEU A 200 -14.10 2.38 -19.19
CA LEU A 200 -14.08 1.16 -18.38
C LEU A 200 -15.44 0.88 -17.70
N ASN A 201 -16.53 1.13 -18.43
CA ASN A 201 -17.90 1.01 -17.94
C ASN A 201 -18.23 -0.43 -17.51
N GLY A 202 -19.08 -0.56 -16.49
CA GLY A 202 -19.50 -1.86 -15.95
C GLY A 202 -18.51 -2.49 -14.96
N LYS A 203 -17.37 -1.83 -14.71
CA LYS A 203 -16.36 -2.27 -13.74
C LYS A 203 -16.45 -1.47 -12.44
N GLY A 204 -16.02 -2.08 -11.33
CA GLY A 204 -15.95 -1.45 -10.02
C GLY A 204 -14.51 -1.29 -9.52
N ILE A 205 -14.21 -0.17 -8.86
CA ILE A 205 -12.93 0.07 -8.18
C ILE A 205 -13.13 0.00 -6.67
N PHE A 206 -12.25 -0.70 -5.98
CA PHE A 206 -12.23 -0.81 -4.52
C PHE A 206 -10.79 -0.64 -4.01
N THR A 207 -10.61 -0.08 -2.81
CA THR A 207 -9.27 0.02 -2.22
C THR A 207 -9.18 -0.64 -0.85
N ILE A 208 -8.13 -1.41 -0.62
CA ILE A 208 -7.75 -1.91 0.70
C ILE A 208 -6.52 -1.13 1.16
N MET A 209 -6.59 -0.52 2.33
CA MET A 209 -5.54 0.35 2.82
C MET A 209 -5.22 0.07 4.28
N ASN A 210 -3.96 -0.21 4.57
CA ASN A 210 -3.44 -0.15 5.94
C ASN A 210 -2.81 1.22 6.15
N CYS A 211 -3.12 1.92 7.24
CA CYS A 211 -2.60 3.25 7.50
C CYS A 211 -2.01 3.40 8.91
N GLY A 212 -1.31 4.51 9.12
CA GLY A 212 -0.99 4.97 10.46
C GLY A 212 -2.24 5.52 11.12
N TYR A 213 -2.09 6.23 12.25
CA TYR A 213 -3.24 6.68 13.01
C TYR A 213 -4.07 7.76 12.30
N LEU A 214 -5.32 7.44 11.93
CA LEU A 214 -6.29 8.38 11.32
C LEU A 214 -7.55 8.60 12.17
N GLY A 215 -7.64 7.97 13.34
CA GLY A 215 -8.77 8.12 14.27
C GLY A 215 -9.18 6.81 14.94
N GLY A 216 -8.47 5.71 14.66
CA GLY A 216 -8.64 4.42 15.32
C GLY A 216 -9.60 3.46 14.60
N GLY A 217 -9.97 3.70 13.33
CA GLY A 217 -11.05 2.98 12.66
C GLY A 217 -10.66 1.70 11.90
N ARG A 218 -11.73 0.98 11.48
CA ARG A 218 -11.65 -0.25 10.68
C ARG A 218 -12.88 -0.37 9.77
N GLY A 219 -12.74 -0.01 8.51
CA GLY A 219 -13.82 0.05 7.54
C GLY A 219 -13.71 1.33 6.70
N PHE A 220 -14.81 2.05 6.50
CA PHE A 220 -14.80 3.34 5.82
C PHE A 220 -15.61 4.39 6.59
N ILE A 221 -16.34 5.26 5.88
CA ILE A 221 -17.18 6.30 6.48
C ILE A 221 -18.28 5.66 7.33
N GLY A 222 -18.36 6.05 8.60
CA GLY A 222 -19.33 5.54 9.57
C GLY A 222 -18.97 4.20 10.21
N ASP A 223 -17.83 3.61 9.84
CA ASP A 223 -17.33 2.34 10.41
C ASP A 223 -16.19 2.57 11.42
N GLY A 224 -16.15 3.75 12.03
CA GLY A 224 -15.31 4.00 13.22
C GLY A 224 -15.64 3.04 14.36
N ILE A 225 -14.72 2.87 15.30
CA ILE A 225 -14.88 1.94 16.44
C ILE A 225 -15.08 2.65 17.78
N GLY A 226 -15.42 3.94 17.77
CA GLY A 226 -15.70 4.73 18.96
C GLY A 226 -14.47 5.38 19.61
N ILE A 227 -13.38 5.62 18.87
CA ILE A 227 -12.17 6.28 19.40
C ILE A 227 -12.18 7.77 19.04
N GLU A 228 -11.91 8.12 17.78
CA GLU A 228 -12.02 9.48 17.23
C GLU A 228 -12.83 9.45 15.93
N ASP A 229 -14.06 8.93 15.98
CA ASP A 229 -14.87 8.64 14.79
C ASP A 229 -15.13 9.86 13.90
N GLU A 230 -15.30 11.06 14.48
CA GLU A 230 -15.44 12.29 13.70
C GLU A 230 -14.19 12.58 12.84
N LYS A 231 -13.00 12.41 13.43
CA LYS A 231 -11.73 12.60 12.75
C LYS A 231 -11.52 11.51 11.69
N TRP A 232 -11.82 10.26 12.04
CA TRP A 232 -11.80 9.14 11.10
C TRP A 232 -12.67 9.43 9.88
N ASP A 233 -13.93 9.81 10.10
CA ASP A 233 -14.87 10.11 9.02
C ASP A 233 -14.44 11.31 8.18
N ASN A 234 -13.81 12.32 8.78
CA ASN A 234 -13.26 13.45 8.03
C ASN A 234 -12.14 13.00 7.07
N TYR A 235 -11.24 12.12 7.50
CA TYR A 235 -10.24 11.52 6.59
C TYR A 235 -10.89 10.65 5.51
N MET A 236 -11.83 9.78 5.88
CA MET A 236 -12.49 8.89 4.92
C MET A 236 -13.30 9.66 3.87
N LYS A 237 -13.92 10.78 4.24
CA LYS A 237 -14.58 11.70 3.29
C LYS A 237 -13.60 12.32 2.30
N ALA A 238 -12.39 12.71 2.75
CA ALA A 238 -11.36 13.22 1.85
C ALA A 238 -10.95 12.15 0.83
N TYR A 239 -10.70 10.92 1.26
CA TYR A 239 -10.43 9.80 0.34
C TYR A 239 -11.60 9.54 -0.61
N LYS A 240 -12.84 9.57 -0.12
CA LYS A 240 -14.02 9.40 -0.96
C LYS A 240 -14.07 10.41 -2.11
N VAL A 241 -13.72 11.67 -1.87
CA VAL A 241 -13.68 12.69 -2.93
C VAL A 241 -12.71 12.29 -4.04
N PHE A 242 -11.49 11.88 -3.70
CA PHE A 242 -10.50 11.43 -4.68
C PHE A 242 -10.92 10.13 -5.38
N ASP A 243 -11.53 9.20 -4.66
CA ASP A 243 -11.99 7.92 -5.23
C ASP A 243 -13.15 8.11 -6.20
N ASP A 244 -14.09 8.99 -5.86
CA ASP A 244 -15.22 9.34 -6.73
C ASP A 244 -14.70 9.99 -8.01
N ASP A 245 -13.76 10.93 -7.91
CA ASP A 245 -13.15 11.58 -9.07
C ASP A 245 -12.39 10.58 -9.95
N LEU A 246 -11.53 9.75 -9.35
CA LEU A 246 -10.74 8.73 -10.06
C LEU A 246 -11.63 7.70 -10.77
N ALA A 247 -12.65 7.20 -10.08
CA ALA A 247 -13.58 6.23 -10.65
C ALA A 247 -14.38 6.85 -11.81
N ASN A 248 -14.91 8.05 -11.63
CA ASN A 248 -15.65 8.77 -12.67
C ASN A 248 -14.78 9.05 -13.89
N TRP A 249 -13.52 9.44 -13.68
CA TRP A 249 -12.55 9.69 -14.75
C TRP A 249 -12.38 8.46 -15.67
N TRP A 250 -12.35 7.26 -15.10
CA TRP A 250 -12.25 6.00 -15.84
C TRP A 250 -13.61 5.40 -16.26
N GLY A 251 -14.73 5.98 -15.82
CA GLY A 251 -16.08 5.48 -16.11
C GLY A 251 -16.44 4.24 -15.30
N MET A 252 -15.81 4.07 -14.15
CA MET A 252 -16.01 2.95 -13.23
C MET A 252 -16.92 3.34 -12.06
N LYS A 253 -17.50 2.34 -11.41
CA LYS A 253 -18.21 2.53 -10.14
C LYS A 253 -17.23 2.54 -8.97
N ASN A 254 -17.22 3.59 -8.16
CA ASN A 254 -16.54 3.57 -6.86
C ASN A 254 -17.28 2.62 -5.89
N LEU A 255 -16.60 1.56 -5.45
CA LEU A 255 -17.10 0.61 -4.45
C LEU A 255 -16.64 0.95 -3.03
N GLY A 256 -15.84 2.00 -2.86
CA GLY A 256 -15.34 2.49 -1.57
C GLY A 256 -13.98 1.92 -1.19
N ARG A 257 -13.69 1.97 0.11
CA ARG A 257 -12.44 1.46 0.68
C ARG A 257 -12.71 0.55 1.87
N PHE A 258 -11.77 -0.33 2.18
CA PHE A 258 -11.58 -0.83 3.53
C PHE A 258 -10.26 -0.30 4.06
N VAL A 259 -10.34 0.51 5.11
CA VAL A 259 -9.20 1.15 5.74
C VAL A 259 -9.02 0.60 7.14
N ASN A 260 -7.78 0.31 7.52
CA ASN A 260 -7.42 -0.14 8.85
C ASN A 260 -6.24 0.67 9.38
N ASP A 261 -6.41 1.31 10.54
CA ASP A 261 -5.31 1.91 11.30
C ASP A 261 -5.00 1.18 12.62
N ARG A 262 -5.60 -0.01 12.79
CA ARG A 262 -5.51 -0.82 14.00
C ARG A 262 -4.77 -2.12 13.71
N TYR A 263 -3.64 -2.31 14.36
CA TYR A 263 -2.88 -3.56 14.25
C TYR A 263 -2.49 -4.06 15.64
N PRO A 264 -2.52 -5.39 15.85
CA PRO A 264 -2.08 -5.97 17.10
C PRO A 264 -0.59 -5.73 17.30
N LYS A 265 -0.20 -5.29 18.50
CA LYS A 265 1.22 -5.18 18.87
C LYS A 265 1.77 -6.56 19.17
N LEU A 266 3.01 -6.88 18.78
CA LEU A 266 3.63 -8.17 19.09
C LEU A 266 3.67 -8.49 20.58
N SER A 267 3.79 -7.47 21.43
CA SER A 267 3.75 -7.61 22.89
C SER A 267 2.36 -7.90 23.46
N ASN A 268 1.32 -7.92 22.62
CA ASN A 268 -0.06 -8.16 23.05
C ASN A 268 -0.32 -9.66 23.16
N GLU A 269 -0.65 -10.14 24.36
CA GLU A 269 -1.03 -11.54 24.61
C GLU A 269 -2.26 -11.98 23.79
N ASN A 270 -3.07 -11.02 23.31
CA ASN A 270 -4.24 -11.25 22.46
C ASN A 270 -3.97 -11.05 20.95
N TYR A 271 -2.72 -11.07 20.49
CA TYR A 271 -2.34 -10.81 19.09
C TYR A 271 -3.22 -11.56 18.07
N GLN A 272 -3.31 -12.89 18.22
CA GLN A 272 -4.11 -13.75 17.35
C GLN A 272 -5.57 -13.32 17.29
N LYS A 273 -6.17 -13.05 18.46
CA LYS A 273 -7.58 -12.67 18.58
C LYS A 273 -7.87 -11.34 17.88
N GLU A 274 -6.98 -10.37 18.02
CA GLU A 274 -7.10 -9.07 17.37
C GLU A 274 -6.92 -9.15 15.85
N LEU A 275 -5.97 -9.98 15.38
CA LEU A 275 -5.76 -10.26 13.97
C LEU A 275 -6.99 -10.96 13.35
N ASP A 276 -7.53 -11.98 14.01
CA ASP A 276 -8.73 -12.67 13.54
C ASP A 276 -9.94 -11.74 13.50
N LYS A 277 -10.07 -10.85 14.49
CA LYS A 277 -11.11 -9.82 14.48
C LYS A 277 -10.97 -8.87 13.29
N LEU A 278 -9.76 -8.48 12.90
CA LEU A 278 -9.52 -7.71 11.67
C LEU A 278 -9.98 -8.48 10.43
N ARG A 279 -9.58 -9.75 10.31
CA ARG A 279 -9.96 -10.63 9.19
C ARG A 279 -11.48 -10.78 9.07
N GLU A 280 -12.17 -10.99 10.19
CA GLU A 280 -13.63 -11.14 10.20
C GLU A 280 -14.36 -9.84 9.84
N ASP A 281 -13.90 -8.69 10.31
CA ASP A 281 -14.48 -7.39 9.94
C ASP A 281 -14.29 -7.10 8.45
N LEU A 282 -13.12 -7.44 7.90
CA LEU A 282 -12.85 -7.35 6.47
C LEU A 282 -13.79 -8.25 5.66
N LYS A 283 -13.95 -9.53 6.01
CA LYS A 283 -14.88 -10.44 5.31
C LYS A 283 -16.32 -9.93 5.31
N LYS A 284 -16.80 -9.42 6.45
CA LYS A 284 -18.14 -8.80 6.54
C LYS A 284 -18.26 -7.59 5.62
N TYR A 285 -17.22 -6.77 5.54
CA TYR A 285 -17.19 -5.64 4.63
C TYR A 285 -17.22 -6.08 3.17
N LEU A 286 -16.39 -7.05 2.79
CA LEU A 286 -16.38 -7.63 1.44
C LEU A 286 -17.73 -8.24 1.07
N THR A 287 -18.43 -8.87 2.02
CA THR A 287 -19.81 -9.35 1.84
C THR A 287 -20.72 -8.24 1.34
N LYS A 288 -20.72 -7.10 2.05
CA LYS A 288 -21.54 -5.93 1.76
C LYS A 288 -21.22 -5.31 0.39
N ILE A 289 -19.97 -5.37 -0.05
CA ILE A 289 -19.52 -4.70 -1.26
C ILE A 289 -19.69 -5.55 -2.52
N PHE A 290 -19.38 -6.84 -2.45
CA PHE A 290 -19.27 -7.69 -3.65
C PHE A 290 -20.42 -8.66 -3.86
N PHE A 291 -21.26 -8.89 -2.84
CA PHE A 291 -22.29 -9.94 -2.89
C PHE A 291 -23.71 -9.44 -2.56
N ASN A 292 -23.88 -8.14 -2.31
CA ASN A 292 -25.17 -7.49 -2.03
C ASN A 292 -25.58 -6.51 -3.14
#